data_AF-A0A651G1B9-F1
#
_entry.id   AF-A0A651G1B9-F1
#
_cell.length_a   1.000
_cell.length_b   1.000
_cell.length_c   1.000
_cell.angle_alpha   90.00
_cell.angle_beta   90.00
_cell.angle_gamma   90.00
#
_symmetry.space_group_name_H-M   'P 1'
#
loop_
_entity.id
_entity.type
_entity.pdbx_description
1 polymer ?
#
loop_
_entity_poly.entity_id
_entity_poly.type
_entity_poly.pdbx_seq_one_letter_code
_entity_poly.pdbx_strand_id
1 'polypeptide(L)'
;MPIDKDVFADRLWSAIKRSGLTYKETARRAQEHLPPGARISDVSVWSYAKGRSLPRRMTHVEALGKVLGIETQELIGDNAPENDSVESAAAPHSDRPVEIQDIGNGEVFLRVNQVLPWPVAVEVLRLIKGEHDAPGEAPDDGSGALAGPIGDH
;
A
#
# COMPACT_ATOMS: atom_id res chain seq x y z
N MET A 1 -19.32 18.28 -7.77
CA MET A 1 -19.57 16.96 -7.17
C MET A 1 -18.59 16.73 -6.04
N PRO A 2 -18.94 15.96 -4.99
CA PRO A 2 -18.00 15.63 -3.92
C PRO A 2 -16.91 14.69 -4.44
N ILE A 3 -15.65 15.01 -4.19
CA ILE A 3 -14.50 14.15 -4.49
C ILE A 3 -14.60 12.91 -3.60
N ASP A 4 -14.54 11.70 -4.17
CA ASP A 4 -14.41 10.49 -3.38
C ASP A 4 -13.02 10.47 -2.72
N LYS A 5 -13.03 10.46 -1.39
CA LYS A 5 -11.82 10.66 -0.60
C LYS A 5 -10.83 9.51 -0.75
N ASP A 6 -11.33 8.29 -0.78
CA ASP A 6 -10.51 7.09 -0.79
C ASP A 6 -9.94 6.85 -2.20
N VAL A 7 -10.74 7.09 -3.24
CA VAL A 7 -10.29 7.08 -4.63
C VAL A 7 -9.20 8.13 -4.86
N PHE A 8 -9.42 9.37 -4.40
CA PHE A 8 -8.44 10.45 -4.53
C PHE A 8 -7.12 10.11 -3.83
N ALA A 9 -7.19 9.59 -2.61
CA ALA A 9 -6.02 9.23 -1.82
C ALA A 9 -5.19 8.14 -2.51
N ASP A 10 -5.84 7.09 -3.02
CA ASP A 10 -5.19 5.99 -3.72
C ASP A 10 -4.51 6.44 -5.01
N ARG A 11 -5.21 7.23 -5.83
CA ARG A 11 -4.67 7.77 -7.09
C ARG A 11 -3.48 8.71 -6.83
N LEU A 12 -3.60 9.60 -5.85
CA LEU A 12 -2.51 10.51 -5.46
C LEU A 12 -1.29 9.74 -4.95
N TRP A 13 -1.48 8.78 -4.06
CA TRP A 13 -0.40 7.96 -3.52
C TRP A 13 0.30 7.16 -4.64
N SER A 14 -0.48 6.54 -5.51
CA SER A 14 0.03 5.76 -6.64
C SER A 14 0.84 6.64 -7.61
N ALA A 15 0.36 7.84 -7.93
CA ALA A 15 1.06 8.77 -8.80
C ALA A 15 2.36 9.31 -8.19
N ILE A 16 2.38 9.59 -6.88
CA ILE A 16 3.61 9.98 -6.16
C ILE A 16 4.61 8.82 -6.19
N LYS A 17 4.17 7.57 -5.94
CA LYS A 17 5.03 6.39 -6.00
C LYS A 17 5.63 6.18 -7.40
N ARG A 18 4.83 6.30 -8.45
CA ARG A 18 5.29 6.16 -9.86
C ARG A 18 6.28 7.23 -10.27
N SER A 19 6.10 8.47 -9.81
CA SER A 19 7.00 9.58 -10.14
C SER A 19 8.34 9.53 -9.39
N GLY A 20 8.47 8.68 -8.37
CA GLY A 20 9.66 8.58 -7.52
C GLY A 20 9.89 9.82 -6.63
N LEU A 21 8.89 10.71 -6.53
CA LEU A 21 8.99 11.92 -5.73
C LEU A 21 8.66 11.64 -4.27
N THR A 22 9.36 12.32 -3.36
CA THR A 22 8.96 12.36 -1.95
C THR A 22 7.78 13.32 -1.76
N TYR A 23 7.04 13.22 -0.65
CA TYR A 23 5.98 14.19 -0.33
C TYR A 23 6.48 15.63 -0.27
N LYS A 24 7.70 15.83 0.27
CA LYS A 24 8.36 17.13 0.34
C LYS A 24 8.66 17.68 -1.04
N GLU A 25 9.23 16.86 -1.92
CA GLU A 25 9.55 17.27 -3.29
C GLU A 25 8.29 17.51 -4.12
N THR A 26 7.26 16.69 -3.92
CA THR A 26 5.93 16.88 -4.55
C THR A 26 5.32 18.22 -4.14
N ALA A 27 5.31 18.54 -2.84
CA ALA A 27 4.80 19.82 -2.34
C ALA A 27 5.61 21.01 -2.88
N ARG A 28 6.95 20.89 -2.90
CA ARG A 28 7.85 21.93 -3.43
C ARG A 28 7.55 22.23 -4.90
N ARG A 29 7.46 21.21 -5.75
CA ARG A 29 7.14 21.38 -7.18
C ARG A 29 5.70 21.87 -7.39
N ALA A 30 4.75 21.37 -6.60
CA ALA A 30 3.36 21.80 -6.73
C ALA A 30 3.20 23.28 -6.38
N GLN A 31 4.00 23.77 -5.43
CA GLN A 31 4.03 25.18 -5.05
C GLN A 31 4.38 26.12 -6.21
N GLU A 32 5.16 25.67 -7.20
CA GLU A 32 5.54 26.43 -8.40
C GLU A 32 4.35 26.65 -9.36
N HIS A 33 3.32 25.80 -9.27
CA HIS A 33 2.11 25.88 -10.10
C HIS A 33 0.91 26.51 -9.39
N LEU A 34 1.07 26.91 -8.13
CA LEU A 34 0.01 27.54 -7.35
C LEU A 34 -0.09 29.05 -7.63
N PRO A 35 -1.30 29.64 -7.59
CA PRO A 35 -1.46 31.08 -7.70
C PRO A 35 -0.85 31.80 -6.48
N PRO A 36 -0.49 33.09 -6.61
CA PRO A 36 0.05 33.88 -5.50
C PRO A 36 -0.83 33.80 -4.25
N GLY A 37 -0.21 33.54 -3.10
CA GLY A 37 -0.90 33.42 -1.81
C GLY A 37 -1.52 32.05 -1.51
N ALA A 38 -1.54 31.11 -2.46
CA ALA A 38 -1.86 29.72 -2.18
C ALA A 38 -0.61 28.94 -1.74
N ARG A 39 -0.77 28.05 -0.75
CA ARG A 39 0.33 27.23 -0.22
C ARG A 39 -0.07 25.78 -0.08
N ILE A 40 0.88 24.89 -0.34
CA ILE A 40 0.78 23.45 -0.07
C ILE A 40 2.03 22.98 0.66
N SER A 41 1.85 22.27 1.77
CA SER A 41 2.94 21.68 2.54
C SER A 41 3.04 20.17 2.28
N ASP A 42 4.21 19.62 2.57
CA ASP A 42 4.49 18.18 2.54
C ASP A 42 3.56 17.39 3.47
N VAL A 43 3.25 17.93 4.65
CA VAL A 43 2.31 17.34 5.61
C VAL A 43 0.90 17.26 5.00
N SER A 44 0.47 18.29 4.27
CA SER A 44 -0.82 18.26 3.56
C SER A 44 -0.82 17.19 2.47
N VAL A 45 0.24 17.10 1.66
CA VAL A 45 0.36 16.06 0.61
C VAL A 45 0.33 14.66 1.20
N TRP A 46 1.05 14.43 2.30
CA TRP A 46 1.00 13.14 3.01
C TRP A 46 -0.40 12.85 3.54
N SER A 47 -1.06 13.84 4.16
CA SER A 47 -2.41 13.69 4.70
C SER A 47 -3.42 13.33 3.61
N TYR A 48 -3.27 13.92 2.42
CA TYR A 48 -4.07 13.62 1.23
C TYR A 48 -3.82 12.19 0.74
N ALA A 49 -2.55 11.81 0.56
CA ALA A 49 -2.17 10.47 0.11
C ALA A 49 -2.53 9.35 1.10
N LYS A 50 -2.84 9.70 2.36
CA LYS A 50 -3.32 8.77 3.39
C LYS A 50 -4.83 8.85 3.63
N GLY A 51 -5.58 9.59 2.81
CA GLY A 51 -7.03 9.74 2.95
C GLY A 51 -7.47 10.43 4.26
N ARG A 52 -6.55 11.13 4.94
CA ARG A 52 -6.83 11.83 6.21
C ARG A 52 -7.53 13.15 5.99
N SER A 53 -7.29 13.79 4.85
CA SER A 53 -7.95 15.03 4.45
C SER A 53 -8.03 15.14 2.93
N LEU A 54 -8.78 16.12 2.44
CA LEU A 54 -8.85 16.47 1.03
C LEU A 54 -8.33 17.89 0.77
N PRO A 55 -7.82 18.17 -0.43
CA PRO A 55 -7.53 19.53 -0.86
C PRO A 55 -8.80 20.38 -0.79
N ARG A 56 -8.71 21.54 -0.13
CA ARG A 56 -9.85 22.45 0.01
C ARG A 56 -10.12 23.29 -1.24
N ARG A 57 -9.11 23.45 -2.10
CA ARG A 57 -9.20 24.26 -3.32
C ARG A 57 -8.81 23.41 -4.52
N MET A 58 -9.52 23.60 -5.62
CA MET A 58 -9.26 22.89 -6.87
C MET A 58 -7.85 23.18 -7.42
N THR A 59 -7.35 24.39 -7.21
CA THR A 59 -6.00 24.79 -7.62
C THR A 59 -4.89 23.94 -7.01
N HIS A 60 -5.10 23.39 -5.81
CA HIS A 60 -4.17 22.43 -5.20
C HIS A 60 -4.19 21.09 -5.93
N VAL A 61 -5.35 20.63 -6.37
CA VAL A 61 -5.50 19.39 -7.14
C VAL A 61 -4.82 19.53 -8.51
N GLU A 62 -5.07 20.64 -9.20
CA GLU A 62 -4.47 20.94 -10.50
C GLU A 62 -2.94 21.03 -10.42
N ALA A 63 -2.42 21.70 -9.37
CA ALA A 63 -0.98 21.79 -9.15
C ALA A 63 -0.34 20.42 -8.90
N LEU A 64 -1.01 19.54 -8.13
CA LEU A 64 -0.55 18.16 -7.92
C LEU A 64 -0.60 17.36 -9.23
N GLY A 65 -1.67 17.48 -10.02
CA GLY A 65 -1.80 16.82 -11.32
C GLY A 65 -0.66 17.18 -12.27
N LYS A 66 -0.35 18.48 -12.40
CA LYS A 66 0.77 18.97 -13.23
C LYS A 66 2.12 18.38 -12.84
N VAL A 67 2.42 18.31 -11.54
CA VAL A 67 3.69 17.75 -11.05
C VAL A 67 3.80 16.26 -11.30
N LEU A 68 2.68 15.55 -11.17
CA LEU A 68 2.62 14.10 -11.26
C LEU A 68 2.35 13.61 -12.69
N GLY A 69 2.15 14.53 -13.64
CA GLY A 69 1.86 14.21 -15.03
C GLY A 69 0.53 13.50 -15.23
N ILE A 70 -0.46 13.78 -14.38
CA ILE A 70 -1.81 13.19 -14.44
C ILE A 70 -2.86 14.28 -14.57
N GLU A 71 -3.95 13.98 -15.24
CA GLU A 71 -5.05 14.94 -15.37
C GLU A 71 -5.82 15.12 -14.06
N THR A 72 -6.35 16.33 -13.85
CA THR A 72 -7.13 16.66 -12.65
C THR A 72 -8.37 15.77 -12.51
N GLN A 73 -9.06 15.46 -13.62
CA GLN A 73 -10.22 14.55 -13.59
C GLN A 73 -9.81 13.11 -13.25
N GLU A 74 -8.66 12.67 -13.75
CA GLU A 74 -8.08 11.38 -13.38
C GLU A 74 -7.75 11.36 -11.90
N LEU A 75 -7.22 12.44 -11.32
CA LEU A 75 -6.90 12.44 -9.90
C LEU A 75 -8.15 12.40 -8.99
N ILE A 76 -9.27 12.97 -9.43
CA ILE A 76 -10.52 13.09 -8.66
C ILE A 76 -11.44 11.88 -8.80
N GLY A 77 -11.24 11.04 -9.82
CA GLY A 77 -12.11 9.87 -10.05
C GLY A 77 -13.25 10.11 -11.04
N ASP A 78 -13.21 11.19 -11.82
CA ASP A 78 -14.31 11.58 -12.73
C ASP A 78 -14.32 10.76 -14.04
N ASN A 79 -13.20 10.09 -14.36
CA ASN A 79 -13.16 9.09 -15.42
C ASN A 79 -13.64 7.74 -14.86
N ALA A 80 -14.93 7.45 -15.04
CA ALA A 80 -15.37 6.07 -15.28
C ALA A 80 -14.66 5.56 -16.55
N PRO A 81 -14.24 4.28 -16.63
CA PRO A 81 -13.59 3.78 -17.82
C PRO A 81 -14.67 3.59 -18.90
N GLU A 82 -14.84 4.60 -19.75
CA GLU A 82 -15.34 4.35 -21.10
C GLU A 82 -14.15 3.81 -21.90
N ASN A 83 -14.19 2.50 -22.17
CA ASN A 83 -13.41 1.89 -23.24
C ASN A 83 -13.63 2.72 -24.53
N ASP A 84 -12.56 3.26 -25.13
CA ASP A 84 -12.27 2.97 -26.54
C ASP A 84 -10.86 3.42 -26.96
N SER A 85 -10.13 2.43 -27.51
CA SER A 85 -9.31 2.52 -28.72
C SER A 85 -8.38 3.72 -28.94
N VAL A 86 -7.09 3.50 -28.64
CA VAL A 86 -6.07 3.62 -29.69
C VAL A 86 -4.95 2.61 -29.45
N GLU A 87 -4.90 1.62 -30.33
CA GLU A 87 -3.80 0.70 -30.55
C GLU A 87 -2.52 1.48 -30.91
N SER A 88 -1.49 1.40 -30.05
CA SER A 88 -0.09 1.51 -30.52
C SER A 88 0.90 0.95 -29.48
N ALA A 89 1.31 -0.29 -29.77
CA ALA A 89 2.60 -0.92 -29.47
C ALA A 89 3.09 -1.03 -28.01
N ALA A 90 2.85 -2.24 -27.46
CA ALA A 90 3.83 -3.06 -26.74
C ALA A 90 4.38 -2.55 -25.38
N ALA A 91 3.64 -2.87 -24.30
CA ALA A 91 4.18 -3.58 -23.15
C ALA A 91 3.04 -4.30 -22.42
N PRO A 92 3.18 -5.60 -22.07
CA PRO A 92 2.13 -6.31 -21.37
C PRO A 92 1.89 -5.61 -20.03
N HIS A 93 0.62 -5.31 -19.78
CA HIS A 93 0.16 -4.90 -18.46
C HIS A 93 0.56 -6.01 -17.48
N SER A 94 1.64 -5.77 -16.76
CA SER A 94 1.87 -6.44 -15.49
C SER A 94 0.93 -5.81 -14.49
N ASP A 95 -0.35 -6.17 -14.65
CA ASP A 95 -1.24 -6.40 -13.53
C ASP A 95 -0.49 -7.35 -12.59
N ARG A 96 0.23 -6.78 -11.61
CA ARG A 96 0.92 -7.56 -10.59
C ARG A 96 -0.03 -7.58 -9.39
N PRO A 97 -0.84 -8.64 -9.23
CA PRO A 97 -1.86 -8.71 -8.19
C PRO A 97 -1.27 -8.75 -6.77
N VAL A 98 0.04 -8.97 -6.65
CA VAL A 98 0.78 -9.02 -5.39
C VAL A 98 2.08 -8.22 -5.53
N GLU A 99 2.26 -7.22 -4.66
CA GLU A 99 3.47 -6.41 -4.55
C GLU A 99 4.20 -6.74 -3.24
N ILE A 100 5.50 -7.01 -3.34
CA ILE A 100 6.40 -7.21 -2.21
C ILE A 100 7.47 -6.11 -2.26
N GLN A 101 7.59 -5.32 -1.20
CA GLN A 101 8.61 -4.29 -1.05
C GLN A 101 9.47 -4.58 0.18
N ASP A 102 10.77 -4.81 -0.01
CA ASP A 102 11.74 -4.92 1.08
C ASP A 102 11.93 -3.56 1.75
N ILE A 103 11.86 -3.51 3.08
CA ILE A 103 12.04 -2.30 3.89
C ILE A 103 13.33 -2.34 4.75
N GLY A 104 14.16 -3.37 4.58
CA GLY A 104 15.38 -3.60 5.35
C GLY A 104 15.14 -4.41 6.63
N ASN A 105 16.22 -4.80 7.31
CA ASN A 105 16.20 -5.61 8.55
C ASN A 105 15.52 -6.99 8.43
N GLY A 106 15.37 -7.51 7.21
CA GLY A 106 14.68 -8.77 6.96
C GLY A 106 13.15 -8.65 6.95
N GLU A 107 12.61 -7.43 6.91
CA GLU A 107 11.17 -7.18 6.89
C GLU A 107 10.70 -6.73 5.50
N VAL A 108 9.45 -7.08 5.15
CA VAL A 108 8.85 -6.72 3.87
C VAL A 108 7.45 -6.13 4.06
N PHE A 109 7.10 -5.18 3.20
CA PHE A 109 5.75 -4.69 3.04
C PHE A 109 5.06 -5.47 1.90
N LEU A 110 4.04 -6.27 2.25
CA LEU A 110 3.23 -7.05 1.30
C LEU A 110 1.91 -6.33 1.02
N ARG A 111 1.58 -6.13 -0.25
CA ARG A 111 0.29 -5.57 -0.70
C ARG A 111 -0.37 -6.52 -1.70
N VAL A 112 -1.60 -6.92 -1.42
CA VAL A 112 -2.41 -7.79 -2.28
C VAL A 112 -3.57 -6.97 -2.82
N ASN A 113 -3.64 -6.79 -4.14
CA ASN A 113 -4.64 -5.96 -4.82
C ASN A 113 -5.49 -6.81 -5.77
N GLN A 114 -6.03 -7.91 -5.26
CA GLN A 114 -6.90 -8.82 -6.00
C GLN A 114 -8.10 -9.23 -5.14
N VAL A 115 -9.24 -9.48 -5.78
CA VAL A 115 -10.42 -10.06 -5.11
C VAL A 115 -10.13 -11.53 -4.83
N LEU A 116 -10.14 -11.90 -3.56
CA LEU A 116 -9.90 -13.27 -3.11
C LEU A 116 -11.16 -13.87 -2.50
N PRO A 117 -11.40 -15.18 -2.68
CA PRO A 117 -12.36 -15.91 -1.87
C PRO A 117 -12.03 -15.78 -0.39
N TRP A 118 -13.05 -15.59 0.45
CA TRP A 118 -12.88 -15.39 1.89
C TRP A 118 -11.97 -16.41 2.59
N PRO A 119 -12.07 -17.74 2.31
CA PRO A 119 -11.19 -18.72 2.93
C PRO A 119 -9.69 -18.45 2.66
N VAL A 120 -9.37 -18.01 1.44
CA VAL A 120 -7.99 -17.72 1.02
C VAL A 120 -7.46 -16.47 1.73
N ALA A 121 -8.28 -15.42 1.87
CA ALA A 121 -7.89 -14.21 2.59
C ALA A 121 -7.59 -14.50 4.07
N VAL A 122 -8.40 -15.35 4.71
CA VAL A 122 -8.18 -15.77 6.10
C VAL A 122 -6.89 -16.57 6.25
N GLU A 123 -6.59 -17.45 5.30
CA GLU A 123 -5.37 -18.27 5.30
C GLU A 123 -4.10 -17.40 5.15
N VAL A 124 -4.12 -16.42 4.24
CA VAL A 124 -3.04 -15.43 4.11
C VAL A 124 -2.86 -14.63 5.40
N LEU A 125 -3.95 -14.22 6.06
CA LEU A 125 -3.87 -13.51 7.34
C LEU A 125 -3.30 -14.38 8.47
N ARG A 126 -3.62 -15.67 8.52
CA ARG A 126 -3.05 -16.61 9.51
C ARG A 126 -1.53 -16.76 9.34
N LEU A 127 -1.08 -16.90 8.09
CA LEU A 127 0.34 -16.96 7.77
C LEU A 127 1.08 -15.69 8.19
N ILE A 128 0.50 -14.52 7.95
CA ILE A 128 1.10 -13.22 8.34
C ILE A 128 1.12 -13.03 9.86
N LYS A 129 0.10 -13.50 10.58
CA LYS A 129 0.01 -13.38 12.04
C LYS A 129 0.90 -14.35 12.80
N GLY A 130 1.62 -15.24 12.10
CA GLY A 130 2.46 -16.25 12.73
C GLY A 130 1.67 -17.36 13.44
N GLU A 131 0.37 -17.51 13.12
CA GLU A 131 -0.43 -18.66 13.57
C GLU A 131 -0.17 -19.88 12.67
N HIS A 132 1.11 -20.15 12.39
CA HIS A 132 1.51 -21.52 12.09
C HIS A 132 1.42 -22.23 13.43
N ASP A 133 0.42 -23.09 13.55
CA ASP A 133 0.36 -24.15 14.56
C ASP A 133 1.78 -24.73 14.65
N ALA A 134 2.50 -24.38 15.72
CA ALA A 134 3.74 -25.06 16.05
C ALA A 134 3.34 -26.53 16.19
N PRO A 135 3.88 -27.45 15.36
CA PRO A 135 3.59 -28.85 15.54
C PRO A 135 3.98 -29.18 16.98
N GLY A 136 2.99 -29.65 17.74
CA GLY A 136 3.03 -29.77 19.19
C GLY A 136 4.40 -30.16 19.69
N GLU A 137 5.01 -29.25 20.44
CA GLU A 137 5.99 -29.62 21.44
C GLU A 137 5.22 -30.49 22.43
N ALA A 138 5.30 -31.80 22.19
CA ALA A 138 4.81 -32.80 23.11
C ALA A 138 5.41 -32.47 24.49
N PRO A 139 4.61 -32.52 25.57
CA PRO A 139 5.19 -32.45 26.89
C PRO A 139 6.22 -33.58 27.00
N ASP A 140 7.47 -33.20 27.26
CA ASP A 140 8.53 -34.08 27.72
C ASP A 140 8.12 -34.58 29.11
N ASP A 141 7.19 -35.54 29.12
CA ASP A 141 6.74 -36.27 30.28
C ASP A 141 7.58 -37.55 30.38
N GLY A 142 8.69 -37.43 31.10
CA GLY A 142 9.28 -38.48 31.93
C GLY A 142 9.58 -39.84 31.31
N SER A 143 10.86 -40.10 31.03
CA SER A 143 11.44 -41.44 31.20
C SER A 143 12.94 -41.41 31.50
N GLY A 144 13.28 -40.88 32.68
CA GLY A 144 14.51 -41.22 33.39
C GLY A 144 14.28 -42.49 34.21
N ALA A 145 14.12 -43.64 33.55
CA ALA A 145 14.28 -44.92 34.22
C ALA A 145 15.77 -45.25 34.29
N LEU A 146 16.26 -45.57 35.50
CA LEU A 146 17.18 -46.68 35.84
C LEU A 146 18.03 -46.33 37.08
N ALA A 147 17.53 -46.69 38.26
CA ALA A 147 18.38 -47.10 39.38
C ALA A 147 17.55 -48.03 40.29
N GLY A 148 17.52 -49.32 39.92
CA GLY A 148 17.05 -50.37 40.81
C GLY A 148 18.09 -50.62 41.92
N PRO A 149 17.68 -50.90 43.16
CA PRO A 149 18.59 -51.29 44.22
C PRO A 149 19.05 -52.74 44.01
N ILE A 150 20.35 -52.99 43.85
CA ILE A 150 20.90 -54.33 43.98
C ILE A 150 21.20 -54.56 45.46
N GLY A 151 20.35 -55.36 46.09
CA GLY A 151 20.58 -56.00 47.37
C GLY A 151 21.26 -57.36 47.19
N ASP A 152 22.35 -57.52 47.93
CA ASP A 152 22.97 -58.70 48.54
C ASP A 152 22.36 -60.09 48.29
N HIS A 153 23.20 -61.02 47.82
CA HIS A 153 23.17 -62.45 48.18
C HIS A 153 24.53 -63.13 47.98
#